data_AF-A0A9D7GGJ7-F1
#
_entry.id   AF-A0A9D7GGJ7-F1
#
_cell.length_a   1.000
_cell.length_b   1.000
_cell.length_c   1.000
_cell.angle_alpha   90.00
_cell.angle_beta   90.00
_cell.angle_gamma   90.00
#
_symmetry.space_group_name_H-M   'P 1'
#
loop_
_entity.id
_entity.type
_entity.pdbx_description
1 polymer ?
#
loop_
_entity_poly.entity_id
_entity_poly.type
_entity_poly.pdbx_seq_one_letter_code
_entity_poly.pdbx_strand_id
1 'polypeptide(L)'
;MFDFSFGEMLLVALVALVVLGPERLPKAARFTGLWVRKARAHWYSVKAELESELASEELRRSLQDGRQALEDSERELHALAADTRESLEAEAEAEAGSDAVAVAEPVHAAASAREPRDV
;
A
#
# COMPACT_ATOMS: atom_id res chain seq x y z
N MET A 1 8.47 11.98 14.24
CA MET A 1 9.80 11.40 14.47
C MET A 1 9.93 11.29 15.98
N PHE A 2 9.86 10.07 16.52
CA PHE A 2 10.03 9.80 17.95
C PHE A 2 11.48 9.39 18.13
N ASP A 3 12.30 10.31 18.61
CA ASP A 3 13.70 10.03 18.88
C ASP A 3 13.77 9.39 20.27
N PHE A 4 14.37 8.20 20.39
CA PHE A 4 14.63 7.55 21.68
C PHE A 4 15.71 8.31 22.48
N SER A 5 15.42 9.56 22.80
CA SER A 5 16.27 10.42 23.60
C SER A 5 16.04 10.16 25.07
N PHE A 6 17.11 10.27 25.85
CA PHE A 6 17.07 10.07 27.30
C PHE A 6 16.01 10.95 27.98
N GLY A 7 15.83 12.19 27.49
CA GLY A 7 14.82 13.12 28.03
C GLY A 7 13.38 12.63 27.84
N GLU A 8 13.07 12.04 26.70
CA GLU A 8 11.74 11.50 26.42
C GLU A 8 11.45 10.26 27.28
N MET A 9 12.43 9.37 27.45
CA MET A 9 12.30 8.24 28.38
C MET A 9 12.04 8.70 29.82
N LEU A 10 12.72 9.77 30.27
CA LEU A 10 12.55 10.33 31.61
C LEU A 10 11.15 10.95 31.78
N LEU A 11 10.66 11.66 30.77
CA LEU A 11 9.30 12.22 30.75
C LEU A 11 8.25 11.12 30.82
N VAL A 12 8.37 10.07 29.99
CA VAL A 12 7.46 8.92 30.01
C VAL A 12 7.51 8.20 31.36
N ALA A 13 8.70 8.00 31.93
CA ALA A 13 8.84 7.42 33.26
C ALA A 13 8.12 8.28 34.32
N LEU A 14 8.28 9.60 34.28
CA LEU A 14 7.62 10.51 35.21
C LEU A 14 6.09 10.44 35.10
N VAL A 15 5.55 10.48 33.87
CA VAL A 15 4.11 10.33 33.61
C VAL A 15 3.61 8.97 34.11
N ALA A 16 4.35 7.90 33.84
CA ALA A 16 4.01 6.56 34.34
C ALA A 16 4.01 6.50 35.88
N LEU A 17 4.94 7.18 36.55
CA LEU A 17 4.95 7.31 38.02
C LEU A 17 3.70 8.03 38.54
N VAL A 18 3.25 9.09 37.87
CA VAL A 18 2.08 9.86 38.30
C VAL A 18 0.79 9.08 38.08
N VAL A 19 0.63 8.47 36.89
CA VAL A 19 -0.61 7.76 36.51
C VAL A 19 -0.75 6.44 37.23
N LEU A 20 0.31 5.63 37.25
CA LEU A 20 0.28 4.30 37.84
C LEU A 20 0.61 4.33 39.33
N GLY A 21 1.39 5.31 39.78
CA GLY A 21 1.91 5.42 41.13
C GLY A 21 3.32 4.79 41.27
N PRO A 22 4.21 5.38 42.09
CA PRO A 22 5.58 4.90 42.27
C PRO A 22 5.67 3.48 42.84
N GLU A 23 4.68 3.04 43.61
CA GLU A 23 4.67 1.70 44.21
C GLU A 23 4.26 0.60 43.22
N ARG A 24 3.54 0.98 42.16
CA ARG A 24 2.91 0.04 41.22
C ARG A 24 3.72 -0.16 39.94
N LEU A 25 4.46 0.87 39.52
CA LEU A 25 5.40 0.82 38.40
C LEU A 25 6.44 -0.32 38.49
N PRO A 26 7.17 -0.50 39.62
CA PRO A 26 8.13 -1.60 39.75
C PRO A 26 7.44 -2.97 39.70
N LYS A 27 6.19 -3.05 40.17
CA LYS A 27 5.39 -4.28 40.08
C LYS A 27 5.04 -4.60 38.62
N ALA A 28 4.60 -3.61 37.85
CA ALA A 28 4.28 -3.75 36.42
C ALA A 28 5.51 -4.09 35.56
N ALA A 29 6.66 -3.46 35.84
CA ALA A 29 7.93 -3.79 35.18
C ALA A 29 8.35 -5.24 35.45
N ARG A 30 8.17 -5.72 36.68
CA ARG A 30 8.41 -7.13 37.04
C ARG A 30 7.48 -8.09 36.30
N PHE A 31 6.18 -7.79 36.22
CA PHE A 31 5.23 -8.63 35.49
C PHE A 31 5.57 -8.69 33.99
N THR A 32 5.79 -7.52 33.38
CA THR A 32 6.15 -7.41 31.96
C THR A 32 7.46 -8.14 31.68
N GLY A 33 8.47 -7.95 32.54
CA GLY A 33 9.75 -8.63 32.42
C GLY A 33 9.65 -10.15 32.51
N LEU A 34 8.83 -10.69 33.43
CA LEU A 34 8.58 -12.13 33.53
C LEU A 34 7.86 -12.67 32.29
N TRP A 35 6.88 -11.95 31.76
CA TRP A 35 6.16 -12.32 30.54
C TRP A 35 7.05 -12.30 29.31
N VAL A 36 7.85 -11.24 29.15
CA VAL A 36 8.84 -11.13 28.07
C VAL A 36 9.89 -12.23 28.18
N ARG A 37 10.35 -12.55 29.40
CA ARG A 37 11.30 -13.66 29.61
C ARG A 37 10.71 -15.01 29.21
N LYS A 38 9.45 -15.26 29.59
CA LYS A 38 8.74 -16.50 29.26
C LYS A 38 8.49 -16.59 27.76
N ALA A 39 8.00 -15.52 27.14
CA ALA A 39 7.88 -15.42 25.68
C ALA A 39 9.23 -15.73 25.03
N ARG A 40 10.30 -15.00 25.38
CA ARG A 40 11.65 -15.22 24.86
C ARG A 40 12.09 -16.67 24.97
N ALA A 41 11.83 -17.35 26.09
CA ALA A 41 12.14 -18.78 26.25
C ALA A 41 11.37 -19.67 25.25
N HIS A 42 10.10 -19.37 24.98
CA HIS A 42 9.31 -20.05 23.94
C HIS A 42 9.85 -19.78 22.52
N TRP A 43 10.34 -18.56 22.22
CA TRP A 43 11.01 -18.29 20.94
C TRP A 43 12.32 -19.06 20.80
N TYR A 44 13.10 -19.21 21.89
CA TYR A 44 14.33 -20.01 21.88
C TYR A 44 14.06 -21.51 21.74
N SER A 45 13.01 -22.06 22.35
CA SER A 45 12.67 -23.48 22.18
C SER A 45 12.19 -23.77 20.76
N VAL A 46 11.35 -22.90 20.19
CA VAL A 46 10.94 -22.98 18.79
C VAL A 46 12.16 -22.86 17.88
N LYS A 47 13.08 -21.92 18.14
CA LYS A 47 14.33 -21.81 17.39
C LYS A 47 15.20 -23.07 17.52
N ALA A 48 15.32 -23.64 18.72
CA ALA A 48 16.13 -24.84 18.96
C ALA A 48 15.53 -26.10 18.31
N GLU A 49 14.21 -26.24 18.30
CA GLU A 49 13.50 -27.30 17.55
C GLU A 49 13.64 -27.08 16.03
N LEU A 50 13.53 -25.83 15.56
CA LEU A 50 13.81 -25.48 14.17
C LEU A 50 15.27 -25.74 13.80
N GLU A 51 16.24 -25.48 14.66
CA GLU A 51 17.67 -25.61 14.34
C GLU A 51 18.17 -27.06 14.48
N SER A 52 17.44 -27.91 15.19
CA SER A 52 17.70 -29.34 15.33
C SER A 52 17.06 -30.21 14.22
N GLU A 53 16.03 -29.71 13.52
CA GLU A 53 15.30 -30.46 12.48
C GLU A 53 15.24 -29.74 11.11
N LEU A 54 15.30 -28.40 11.06
CA LEU A 54 15.40 -27.62 9.81
C LEU A 54 16.85 -27.28 9.49
N ALA A 55 17.58 -28.27 8.98
CA ALA A 55 18.80 -28.02 8.23
C ALA A 55 18.47 -27.19 6.98
N SER A 56 18.81 -25.90 7.00
CA SER A 56 19.15 -24.95 5.90
C SER A 56 18.48 -24.95 4.51
N GLU A 57 17.81 -26.00 4.05
CA GLU A 57 17.22 -26.13 2.72
C GLU A 57 15.75 -25.71 2.69
N GLU A 58 14.92 -26.16 3.64
CA GLU A 58 13.47 -25.88 3.62
C GLU A 58 13.15 -24.41 3.92
N LEU A 59 13.80 -23.79 4.91
CA LEU A 59 13.59 -22.37 5.23
C LEU A 59 14.17 -21.45 4.15
N ARG A 60 15.27 -21.85 3.49
CA ARG A 60 15.78 -21.13 2.30
C ARG A 60 14.80 -21.24 1.14
N ARG A 61 14.21 -22.42 0.93
CA ARG A 61 13.26 -22.68 -0.15
C ARG A 61 11.95 -21.93 0.06
N SER A 62 11.38 -21.96 1.26
CA SER A 62 10.18 -21.18 1.59
C SER A 62 10.39 -19.66 1.45
N LEU A 63 11.57 -19.14 1.82
CA LEU A 63 11.92 -17.74 1.58
C LEU A 63 12.16 -17.41 0.10
N GLN A 64 12.67 -18.35 -0.70
CA GLN A 64 12.81 -18.18 -2.15
C GLN A 64 11.45 -18.23 -2.87
N ASP A 65 10.61 -19.20 -2.52
CA ASP A 65 9.26 -19.35 -3.07
C ASP A 65 8.40 -18.14 -2.73
N GLY A 66 8.50 -17.62 -1.50
CA GLY A 66 7.83 -16.39 -1.10
C GLY A 66 8.31 -15.16 -1.88
N ARG A 67 9.59 -15.08 -2.24
CA ARG A 67 10.13 -13.99 -3.09
C ARG A 67 9.66 -14.12 -4.53
N GLN A 68 9.66 -15.33 -5.10
CA GLN A 68 9.15 -15.56 -6.45
C GLN A 68 7.66 -15.24 -6.56
N ALA A 69 6.85 -15.63 -5.57
CA ALA A 69 5.43 -15.31 -5.55
C ALA A 69 5.16 -13.79 -5.51
N LEU A 70 6.01 -13.04 -4.80
CA LEU A 70 5.94 -11.58 -4.77
C LEU A 70 6.36 -10.96 -6.12
N GLU A 71 7.45 -11.43 -6.72
CA GLU A 71 7.90 -10.97 -8.04
C GLU A 71 6.87 -11.25 -9.14
N ASP A 72 6.24 -12.43 -9.11
CA ASP A 72 5.20 -12.80 -10.08
C ASP A 72 3.92 -11.97 -9.86
N SER A 73 3.56 -11.69 -8.61
CA SER A 73 2.45 -10.76 -8.29
C SER A 73 2.76 -9.34 -8.78
N GLU A 74 3.99 -8.86 -8.61
CA GLU A 74 4.41 -7.54 -9.13
C GLU A 74 4.32 -7.49 -10.66
N ARG A 75 4.75 -8.56 -11.36
CA ARG A 75 4.63 -8.66 -12.82
C ARG A 75 3.18 -8.67 -13.28
N GLU A 76 2.32 -9.43 -12.61
CA GLU A 76 0.89 -9.50 -12.91
C GLU A 76 0.21 -8.14 -12.69
N LEU A 77 0.52 -7.47 -11.57
CA LEU A 77 0.04 -6.12 -11.29
C LEU A 77 0.54 -5.10 -12.33
N HIS A 78 1.80 -5.19 -12.75
CA HIS A 78 2.35 -4.34 -13.81
C HIS A 78 1.70 -4.60 -15.17
N ALA A 79 1.43 -5.86 -15.51
CA ALA A 79 0.74 -6.23 -16.74
C ALA A 79 -0.70 -5.72 -16.76
N LEU A 80 -1.44 -5.91 -15.65
CA LEU A 80 -2.78 -5.36 -15.45
C LEU A 80 -2.78 -3.84 -15.54
N ALA A 81 -1.80 -3.17 -14.93
CA ALA A 81 -1.68 -1.72 -14.98
C ALA A 81 -1.34 -1.20 -16.40
N ALA A 82 -0.56 -1.94 -17.17
CA ALA A 82 -0.24 -1.61 -18.57
C ALA A 82 -1.46 -1.81 -19.47
N ASP A 83 -2.17 -2.93 -19.35
CA ASP A 83 -3.40 -3.25 -20.11
C ASP A 83 -4.52 -2.25 -19.80
N THR A 84 -4.66 -1.87 -18.52
CA THR A 84 -5.61 -0.82 -18.11
C THR A 84 -5.23 0.54 -18.71
N ARG A 85 -3.93 0.88 -18.76
CA ARG A 85 -3.49 2.14 -19.41
C ARG A 85 -3.76 2.14 -20.91
N GLU A 86 -3.44 1.05 -21.59
CA GLU A 86 -3.69 0.91 -23.04
C GLU A 86 -5.18 0.99 -23.36
N SER A 87 -6.03 0.36 -22.55
CA SER A 87 -7.49 0.44 -22.69
C SER A 87 -8.00 1.87 -22.49
N LEU A 88 -7.50 2.57 -21.46
CA LEU A 88 -7.86 3.97 -21.20
C LEU A 88 -7.34 4.93 -22.28
N GLU A 89 -6.17 4.67 -22.86
CA GLU A 89 -5.62 5.44 -23.98
C GLU A 89 -6.43 5.20 -25.26
N ALA A 90 -6.83 3.97 -25.55
CA ALA A 90 -7.71 3.63 -26.67
C ALA A 90 -9.12 4.23 -26.52
N GLU A 91 -9.67 4.24 -25.30
CA GLU A 91 -10.93 4.92 -24.98
C GLU A 91 -10.79 6.45 -25.05
N ALA A 92 -9.66 7.02 -24.62
CA ALA A 92 -9.37 8.45 -24.73
C ALA A 92 -9.17 8.90 -26.18
N GLU A 93 -8.57 8.08 -27.04
CA GLU A 93 -8.47 8.32 -28.48
C GLU A 93 -9.82 8.18 -29.18
N ALA A 94 -10.70 7.27 -28.71
CA ALA A 94 -12.07 7.14 -29.20
C ALA A 94 -12.97 8.32 -28.77
N GLU A 95 -12.82 8.84 -27.54
CA GLU A 95 -13.53 10.03 -27.05
C GLU A 95 -12.97 11.33 -27.66
N ALA A 96 -11.66 11.46 -27.88
CA ALA A 96 -11.05 12.62 -28.54
C ALA A 96 -11.44 12.76 -30.02
N GLY A 97 -11.89 11.66 -30.66
CA GLY A 97 -12.47 11.67 -32.00
C GLY A 97 -13.97 12.00 -32.05
N SER A 98 -14.68 11.94 -30.91
CA SER A 98 -16.15 12.09 -30.88
C SER A 98 -16.64 13.53 -30.66
N ASP A 99 -15.80 14.45 -30.21
CA ASP A 99 -16.20 15.85 -29.97
C ASP A 99 -15.95 16.80 -31.16
N ALA A 100 -15.42 16.28 -32.28
CA ALA A 100 -15.18 17.06 -33.50
C ALA A 100 -16.29 16.91 -34.58
N VAL A 101 -17.29 16.05 -34.36
CA VAL A 101 -18.36 15.78 -35.35
C VAL A 101 -19.75 16.05 -34.77
N ALA A 102 -19.94 17.25 -34.21
CA ALA A 102 -21.27 17.69 -33.81
C ALA A 102 -21.48 19.21 -33.94
N VAL A 103 -21.05 19.83 -35.05
CA VAL A 103 -21.68 21.06 -35.52
C VAL A 103 -21.99 20.98 -37.02
N ALA A 104 -23.23 20.58 -37.27
CA ALA A 104 -24.15 21.06 -38.32
C ALA A 104 -23.95 20.63 -39.79
N GLU A 105 -24.69 19.57 -40.14
CA GLU A 105 -25.46 19.28 -41.37
C GLU A 105 -25.28 20.16 -42.64
N PRO A 106 -25.13 19.52 -43.81
CA PRO A 106 -25.57 20.08 -45.08
C PRO A 106 -26.81 19.31 -45.58
N VAL A 107 -28.01 19.90 -45.44
CA VAL A 107 -29.18 19.43 -46.19
C VAL A 107 -29.49 20.42 -47.31
N HIS A 108 -29.40 19.87 -48.51
CA HIS A 108 -29.51 20.55 -49.78
C HIS A 108 -30.97 20.93 -50.11
N ALA A 109 -31.09 22.01 -50.87
CA ALA A 109 -32.14 22.30 -51.84
C ALA A 109 -33.52 22.79 -51.34
N ALA A 110 -33.77 24.09 -51.51
CA ALA A 110 -34.96 24.56 -52.23
C ALA A 110 -34.82 26.02 -52.69
N ALA A 111 -34.90 26.20 -54.01
CA ALA A 111 -35.62 27.28 -54.70
C ALA A 111 -35.31 28.75 -54.30
N SER A 112 -34.61 29.52 -55.12
CA SER A 112 -35.11 30.16 -56.35
C SER A 112 -35.35 31.66 -56.14
N ALA A 113 -34.80 32.43 -57.08
CA ALA A 113 -35.32 33.72 -57.58
C ALA A 113 -35.05 35.01 -56.78
N ARG A 114 -34.17 35.81 -57.41
CA ARG A 114 -34.28 37.26 -57.71
C ARG A 114 -33.81 38.28 -56.66
N GLU A 115 -32.75 39.00 -57.08
CA GLU A 115 -32.49 40.47 -56.97
C GLU A 115 -33.75 41.36 -56.73
N PRO A 116 -33.65 42.67 -56.35
CA PRO A 116 -32.46 43.53 -56.20
C PRO A 116 -32.49 44.55 -55.02
N ARG A 117 -31.40 45.34 -54.91
CA ARG A 117 -31.22 46.78 -54.50
C ARG A 117 -32.11 47.51 -53.46
N ASP A 118 -31.48 48.58 -52.95
CA ASP A 118 -31.91 49.75 -52.15
C ASP A 118 -31.73 49.52 -50.63
N VAL A 119 -30.96 50.35 -49.89
CA VAL A 119 -30.91 51.83 -49.82
C VAL A 119 -29.49 52.33 -49.56
#